data_AF-A0A7S1ZH02-F1
#
_entry.id   AF-A0A7S1ZH02-F1
#
_cell.length_a   1.000
_cell.length_b   1.000
_cell.length_c   1.000
_cell.angle_alpha   90.00
_cell.angle_beta   90.00
_cell.angle_gamma   90.00
#
_symmetry.space_group_name_H-M   'P 1'
#
loop_
_entity.id
_entity.type
_entity.pdbx_description
1 polymer ?
#
loop_
_entity_poly.entity_id
_entity_poly.type
_entity_poly.pdbx_seq_one_letter_code
_entity_poly.pdbx_strand_id
1 'polypeptide(L)'
;EALDTIHLAIEMFRTNNEYIVGVEMGGNPTKNDFHHFEPAFRLAREAGMRVAIHCGEVPCGSSTNEQDASLKKAFDEAMRVIEFRPDRLGHGLLLPESITSILQNDPIPIECCPTSNVMTLELAQHHEGSLIEGLRGHPQLSKWLKNQYPISINTDDSGVFNTTLTRELLLLVEAYGVDEFTIRKIILNSIDHCFEQSDDVRFVLRENVSRQFECITMCLDH
;
A
#
# COMPACT_ATOMS: atom_id res chain seq x y z
N GLU A 1 -7.04 -3.54 24.47
CA GLU A 1 -5.80 -3.56 23.68
C GLU A 1 -5.82 -2.55 22.55
N ALA A 2 -6.58 -2.73 21.45
CA ALA A 2 -6.56 -1.78 20.33
C ALA A 2 -6.88 -0.32 20.73
N LEU A 3 -7.91 -0.11 21.56
CA LEU A 3 -8.24 1.21 22.09
C LEU A 3 -7.12 1.77 22.97
N ASP A 4 -6.48 0.94 23.79
CA ASP A 4 -5.39 1.37 24.66
C ASP A 4 -4.18 1.83 23.82
N THR A 5 -3.84 1.10 22.76
CA THR A 5 -2.81 1.48 21.79
C THR A 5 -3.13 2.80 21.10
N ILE A 6 -4.38 2.98 20.66
CA ILE A 6 -4.80 4.25 20.04
C ILE A 6 -4.77 5.40 21.05
N HIS A 7 -5.20 5.20 22.29
CA HIS A 7 -5.12 6.24 23.31
C HIS A 7 -3.68 6.68 23.57
N LEU A 8 -2.75 5.72 23.67
CA LEU A 8 -1.34 6.02 23.80
C LEU A 8 -0.79 6.77 22.58
N ALA A 9 -1.14 6.32 21.37
CA ALA A 9 -0.72 6.97 20.13
C ALA A 9 -1.22 8.43 20.07
N ILE A 10 -2.47 8.68 20.46
CA ILE A 10 -3.06 10.02 20.54
C ILE A 10 -2.37 10.88 21.60
N GLU A 11 -2.08 10.32 22.77
CA GLU A 11 -1.35 11.02 23.84
C GLU A 11 0.02 11.49 23.32
N MET A 12 0.79 10.59 22.71
CA MET A 12 2.10 10.91 22.14
C MET A 12 1.98 11.94 21.00
N PHE A 13 1.03 11.75 20.10
CA PHE A 13 0.78 12.67 18.97
C PHE A 13 0.51 14.10 19.44
N ARG A 14 -0.30 14.27 20.51
CA ARG A 14 -0.65 15.59 21.08
C ARG A 14 0.49 16.31 21.77
N THR A 15 1.60 15.62 22.07
CA THR A 15 2.81 16.26 22.61
C THR A 15 3.67 16.96 21.54
N ASN A 16 3.15 17.10 20.31
CA ASN A 16 3.90 17.51 19.11
C ASN A 16 5.09 16.59 18.85
N ASN A 17 4.90 15.29 19.03
CA ASN A 17 5.92 14.29 18.72
C ASN A 17 6.02 14.10 17.20
N GLU A 18 7.10 14.60 16.61
CA GLU A 18 7.36 14.55 15.16
C GLU A 18 7.55 13.13 14.61
N TYR A 19 7.73 12.12 15.46
CA TYR A 19 7.98 10.74 15.05
C TYR A 19 6.71 9.89 14.95
N ILE A 20 5.60 10.31 15.57
CA ILE A 20 4.33 9.59 15.51
C ILE A 20 3.43 10.27 14.49
N VAL A 21 3.33 9.70 13.29
CA VAL A 21 2.66 10.33 12.14
C VAL A 21 1.26 9.77 11.84
N GLY A 22 0.92 8.62 12.42
CA GLY A 22 -0.33 7.93 12.15
C GLY A 22 -0.41 6.60 12.87
N VAL A 23 -1.46 5.85 12.54
CA VAL A 23 -1.71 4.50 13.06
C VAL A 23 -2.06 3.56 11.91
N GLU A 24 -1.77 2.29 12.10
CA GLU A 24 -1.95 1.28 11.08
C GLU A 24 -2.57 0.00 11.66
N MET A 25 -3.41 -0.66 10.85
CA MET A 25 -3.81 -2.05 11.09
C MET A 25 -3.08 -2.99 10.14
N GLY A 26 -2.25 -3.87 10.70
CA GLY A 26 -1.64 -5.00 10.00
C GLY A 26 -1.83 -6.32 10.76
N GLY A 27 -1.03 -7.33 10.41
CA GLY A 27 -1.07 -8.66 11.03
C GLY A 27 -1.97 -9.64 10.28
N ASN A 28 -2.24 -10.81 10.88
CA ASN A 28 -2.92 -11.90 10.18
C ASN A 28 -4.40 -11.57 9.87
N PRO A 29 -4.78 -11.36 8.59
CA PRO A 29 -6.13 -10.93 8.21
C PRO A 29 -7.21 -12.00 8.49
N THR A 30 -6.83 -13.25 8.74
CA THR A 30 -7.78 -14.34 9.03
C THR A 30 -8.25 -14.38 10.49
N LYS A 31 -7.59 -13.66 11.40
CA LYS A 31 -7.79 -13.81 12.85
C LYS A 31 -8.86 -12.91 13.45
N ASN A 32 -9.05 -11.71 12.92
CA ASN A 32 -10.02 -10.75 13.43
C ASN A 32 -10.88 -10.21 12.29
N ASP A 33 -11.56 -9.09 12.53
CA ASP A 33 -12.38 -8.37 11.55
C ASP A 33 -12.21 -6.88 11.82
N PHE A 34 -11.94 -6.10 10.78
CA PHE A 34 -11.84 -4.64 10.85
C PHE A 34 -13.01 -3.98 11.61
N HIS A 35 -14.23 -4.54 11.54
CA HIS A 35 -15.39 -4.06 12.31
C HIS A 35 -15.08 -3.86 13.81
N HIS A 36 -14.27 -4.74 14.42
CA HIS A 36 -13.93 -4.64 15.84
C HIS A 36 -12.92 -3.52 16.15
N PHE A 37 -12.12 -3.12 15.16
CA PHE A 37 -11.09 -2.10 15.31
C PHE A 37 -11.52 -0.73 14.79
N GLU A 38 -12.55 -0.67 13.95
CA GLU A 38 -13.06 0.56 13.36
C GLU A 38 -13.31 1.68 14.39
N PRO A 39 -13.92 1.44 15.58
CA PRO A 39 -14.08 2.50 16.58
C PRO A 39 -12.76 3.11 17.04
N ALA A 40 -11.70 2.30 17.15
CA ALA A 40 -10.38 2.77 17.54
C ALA A 40 -9.75 3.64 16.45
N PHE A 41 -9.86 3.25 15.17
CA PHE A 41 -9.36 4.05 14.06
C PHE A 41 -10.18 5.33 13.82
N ARG A 42 -11.50 5.31 14.09
CA ARG A 42 -12.31 6.54 14.13
C ARG A 42 -11.79 7.52 15.17
N LEU A 43 -11.49 7.04 16.38
CA LEU A 43 -10.93 7.86 17.46
C LEU A 43 -9.57 8.48 17.07
N ALA A 44 -8.68 7.71 16.43
CA ALA A 44 -7.40 8.22 15.93
C ALA A 44 -7.59 9.35 14.90
N ARG A 45 -8.51 9.14 13.95
CA ARG A 45 -8.85 10.15 12.93
C ARG A 45 -9.45 11.42 13.54
N GLU A 46 -10.34 11.28 14.52
CA GLU A 46 -10.90 12.41 15.27
C GLU A 46 -9.83 13.22 16.02
N ALA A 47 -8.73 12.57 16.42
CA ALA A 47 -7.58 13.24 17.00
C ALA A 47 -6.63 13.88 15.96
N GLY A 48 -6.93 13.78 14.66
CA GLY A 48 -6.12 14.34 13.57
C GLY A 48 -4.99 13.43 13.07
N MET A 49 -4.93 12.18 13.52
CA MET A 49 -3.94 11.21 13.03
C MET A 49 -4.37 10.63 11.68
N ARG A 50 -3.39 10.31 10.85
CA ARG A 50 -3.59 9.56 9.60
C ARG A 50 -3.72 8.06 9.88
N VAL A 51 -4.44 7.35 9.01
CA VAL A 51 -4.74 5.92 9.17
C VAL A 51 -4.34 5.14 7.91
N ALA A 52 -3.58 4.06 8.08
CA ALA A 52 -3.35 3.04 7.07
C ALA A 52 -4.01 1.71 7.48
N ILE A 53 -4.47 0.91 6.52
CA ILE A 53 -5.06 -0.41 6.81
C ILE A 53 -4.60 -1.39 5.74
N HIS A 54 -4.02 -2.53 6.17
CA HIS A 54 -3.77 -3.68 5.30
C HIS A 54 -5.10 -4.32 4.89
N CYS A 55 -5.26 -4.57 3.58
CA CYS A 55 -6.49 -5.17 3.06
C CYS A 55 -6.23 -5.92 1.76
N GLY A 56 -6.97 -7.00 1.52
CA GLY A 56 -6.90 -7.75 0.27
C GLY A 56 -5.64 -8.61 0.13
N GLU A 57 -5.09 -9.12 1.23
CA GLU A 57 -3.98 -10.09 1.22
C GLU A 57 -4.45 -11.55 1.18
N VAL A 58 -5.74 -11.79 1.32
CA VAL A 58 -6.37 -13.13 1.31
C VAL A 58 -7.44 -13.23 0.23
N PRO A 59 -7.73 -14.46 -0.27
CA PRO A 59 -8.83 -14.67 -1.22
C PRO A 59 -10.13 -14.04 -0.72
N CYS A 60 -10.75 -13.26 -1.60
CA CYS A 60 -11.92 -12.45 -1.30
C CYS A 60 -13.06 -12.81 -2.26
N GLY A 61 -14.27 -12.95 -1.72
CA GLY A 61 -15.47 -13.21 -2.52
C GLY A 61 -15.75 -12.08 -3.50
N SER A 62 -16.55 -12.35 -4.54
CA SER A 62 -16.79 -11.35 -5.59
C SER A 62 -18.01 -10.45 -5.34
N SER A 63 -18.90 -10.84 -4.41
CA SER A 63 -20.14 -10.12 -4.15
C SER A 63 -20.76 -10.46 -2.78
N THR A 64 -21.79 -9.71 -2.39
CA THR A 64 -22.60 -9.97 -1.19
C THR A 64 -23.33 -11.31 -1.21
N ASN A 65 -23.51 -11.92 -2.39
CA ASN A 65 -24.18 -13.21 -2.58
C ASN A 65 -23.20 -14.39 -2.57
N GLU A 66 -21.96 -14.17 -2.14
CA GLU A 66 -20.95 -15.21 -2.00
C GLU A 66 -21.43 -16.31 -1.05
N GLN A 67 -21.36 -17.56 -1.51
CA GLN A 67 -21.89 -18.72 -0.78
C GLN A 67 -20.86 -19.28 0.19
N ASP A 68 -19.57 -19.15 -0.15
CA ASP A 68 -18.49 -19.51 0.76
C ASP A 68 -18.40 -18.49 1.89
N ALA A 69 -18.65 -18.93 3.12
CA ALA A 69 -18.67 -18.07 4.29
C ALA A 69 -17.33 -17.36 4.54
N SER A 70 -16.20 -17.98 4.19
CA SER A 70 -14.87 -17.39 4.35
C SER A 70 -14.61 -16.29 3.32
N LEU A 71 -14.96 -16.55 2.05
CA LEU A 71 -14.85 -15.57 0.97
C LEU A 71 -15.82 -14.39 1.18
N LYS A 72 -17.03 -14.68 1.66
CA LYS A 72 -18.01 -13.65 2.02
C LYS A 72 -17.49 -12.76 3.15
N LYS A 73 -16.92 -13.36 4.21
CA LYS A 73 -16.34 -12.59 5.32
C LYS A 73 -15.23 -11.65 4.83
N ALA A 74 -14.30 -12.16 4.00
CA ALA A 74 -13.22 -11.36 3.43
C ALA A 74 -13.77 -10.21 2.54
N PHE A 75 -14.86 -10.46 1.81
CA PHE A 75 -15.55 -9.42 1.03
C PHE A 75 -16.19 -8.35 1.90
N ASP A 76 -16.95 -8.75 2.92
CA ASP A 76 -17.60 -7.82 3.84
C ASP A 76 -16.56 -6.95 4.57
N GLU A 77 -15.44 -7.55 5.01
CA GLU A 77 -14.33 -6.84 5.64
C GLU A 77 -13.67 -5.84 4.67
N ALA A 78 -13.33 -6.28 3.45
CA ALA A 78 -12.72 -5.41 2.44
C ALA A 78 -13.64 -4.24 2.09
N MET A 79 -14.93 -4.48 1.86
CA MET A 79 -15.93 -3.44 1.63
C MET A 79 -15.96 -2.43 2.78
N ARG A 80 -15.95 -2.91 4.02
CA ARG A 80 -15.97 -2.05 5.21
C ARG A 80 -14.72 -1.18 5.33
N VAL A 81 -13.54 -1.71 5.03
CA VAL A 81 -12.29 -0.94 4.96
C VAL A 81 -12.38 0.13 3.88
N ILE A 82 -12.88 -0.21 2.68
CA ILE A 82 -13.02 0.76 1.58
C ILE A 82 -14.05 1.85 1.93
N GLU A 83 -15.15 1.51 2.59
CA GLU A 83 -16.14 2.48 3.07
C GLU A 83 -15.58 3.39 4.18
N PHE A 84 -14.71 2.87 5.05
CA PHE A 84 -14.03 3.64 6.07
C PHE A 84 -13.01 4.65 5.50
N ARG A 85 -12.51 4.39 4.28
CA ARG A 85 -11.55 5.22 3.54
C ARG A 85 -10.29 5.57 4.34
N PRO A 86 -9.38 4.62 4.61
CA PRO A 86 -8.08 4.96 5.18
C PRO A 86 -7.31 5.91 4.26
N ASP A 87 -6.33 6.63 4.82
CA ASP A 87 -5.46 7.53 4.06
C ASP A 87 -4.53 6.77 3.10
N ARG A 88 -4.19 5.51 3.44
CA ARG A 88 -3.51 4.55 2.55
C ARG A 88 -4.03 3.13 2.78
N LEU A 89 -3.92 2.31 1.75
CA LEU A 89 -4.31 0.90 1.77
C LEU A 89 -3.05 0.02 1.58
N GLY A 90 -2.76 -0.83 2.56
CA GLY A 90 -1.69 -1.82 2.47
C GLY A 90 -2.07 -2.93 1.49
N HIS A 91 -1.19 -3.21 0.53
CA HIS A 91 -1.24 -4.31 -0.44
C HIS A 91 -2.38 -4.25 -1.47
N GLY A 92 -3.64 -4.48 -1.10
CA GLY A 92 -4.79 -4.41 -2.02
C GLY A 92 -4.83 -5.47 -3.13
N LEU A 93 -4.22 -6.64 -2.93
CA LEU A 93 -3.85 -7.60 -3.98
C LEU A 93 -5.04 -8.40 -4.54
N LEU A 94 -5.78 -9.05 -3.66
CA LEU A 94 -6.82 -10.02 -3.99
C LEU A 94 -8.23 -9.41 -3.92
N LEU A 95 -8.32 -8.09 -4.10
CA LEU A 95 -9.60 -7.39 -4.15
C LEU A 95 -10.36 -7.74 -5.45
N PRO A 96 -11.66 -8.08 -5.38
CA PRO A 96 -12.46 -8.40 -6.55
C PRO A 96 -12.72 -7.17 -7.42
N GLU A 97 -13.18 -7.39 -8.65
CA GLU A 97 -13.50 -6.32 -9.60
C GLU A 97 -14.54 -5.33 -9.05
N SER A 98 -15.52 -5.82 -8.28
CA SER A 98 -16.55 -5.01 -7.62
C SER A 98 -15.94 -3.96 -6.67
N ILE A 99 -14.86 -4.29 -5.95
CA ILE A 99 -14.15 -3.37 -5.07
C ILE A 99 -13.15 -2.52 -5.85
N THR A 100 -12.35 -3.13 -6.72
CA THR A 100 -11.33 -2.37 -7.48
C THR A 100 -11.97 -1.33 -8.40
N SER A 101 -13.19 -1.54 -8.88
CA SER A 101 -13.94 -0.53 -9.64
C SER A 101 -14.32 0.70 -8.81
N ILE A 102 -14.62 0.52 -7.52
CA ILE A 102 -14.84 1.65 -6.58
C ILE A 102 -13.54 2.44 -6.44
N LEU A 103 -12.43 1.74 -6.18
CA LEU A 103 -11.10 2.35 -6.04
C LEU A 103 -10.66 3.10 -7.30
N GLN A 104 -10.96 2.61 -8.50
CA GLN A 104 -10.63 3.34 -9.74
C GLN A 104 -11.38 4.68 -9.87
N ASN A 105 -12.59 4.79 -9.31
CA ASN A 105 -13.40 6.01 -9.37
C ASN A 105 -13.09 6.97 -8.21
N ASP A 106 -12.81 6.44 -7.02
CA ASP A 106 -12.47 7.22 -5.82
C ASP A 106 -11.22 6.62 -5.16
N PRO A 107 -10.02 6.96 -5.66
CA PRO A 107 -8.79 6.29 -5.29
C PRO A 107 -8.39 6.45 -3.82
N ILE A 108 -7.92 5.35 -3.25
CA ILE A 108 -7.13 5.31 -2.02
C ILE A 108 -5.71 4.88 -2.43
N PRO A 109 -4.65 5.63 -2.08
CA PRO A 109 -3.29 5.25 -2.41
C PRO A 109 -2.92 3.87 -1.87
N ILE A 110 -2.32 3.02 -2.71
CA ILE A 110 -1.94 1.65 -2.34
C ILE A 110 -0.44 1.57 -2.07
N GLU A 111 -0.07 0.97 -0.94
CA GLU A 111 1.30 0.53 -0.65
C GLU A 111 1.52 -0.85 -1.26
N CYS A 112 2.29 -0.91 -2.34
CA CYS A 112 2.58 -2.16 -3.04
C CYS A 112 3.98 -2.66 -2.65
N CYS A 113 4.06 -3.93 -2.26
CA CYS A 113 5.29 -4.58 -1.82
C CYS A 113 5.64 -5.76 -2.73
N PRO A 114 6.24 -5.54 -3.92
CA PRO A 114 6.30 -6.55 -4.99
C PRO A 114 6.90 -7.90 -4.56
N THR A 115 8.07 -7.91 -3.93
CA THR A 115 8.68 -9.17 -3.45
C THR A 115 7.84 -9.86 -2.38
N SER A 116 7.34 -9.12 -1.39
CA SER A 116 6.44 -9.66 -0.33
C SER A 116 5.22 -10.33 -0.96
N ASN A 117 4.55 -9.66 -1.91
CA ASN A 117 3.36 -10.17 -2.58
C ASN A 117 3.64 -11.48 -3.34
N VAL A 118 4.77 -11.58 -4.05
CA VAL A 118 5.15 -12.79 -4.78
C VAL A 118 5.42 -13.95 -3.83
N MET A 119 6.09 -13.69 -2.71
CA MET A 119 6.46 -14.74 -1.75
C MET A 119 5.25 -15.20 -0.92
N THR A 120 4.42 -14.28 -0.43
CA THR A 120 3.27 -14.61 0.43
C THR A 120 2.11 -15.27 -0.33
N LEU A 121 1.96 -14.97 -1.63
CA LEU A 121 0.98 -15.62 -2.51
C LEU A 121 1.56 -16.77 -3.33
N GLU A 122 2.82 -17.15 -3.09
CA GLU A 122 3.51 -18.24 -3.79
C GLU A 122 3.48 -18.10 -5.33
N LEU A 123 3.46 -16.87 -5.86
CA LEU A 123 3.25 -16.61 -7.29
C LEU A 123 4.38 -17.17 -8.17
N ALA A 124 5.56 -17.38 -7.60
CA ALA A 124 6.72 -17.93 -8.29
C ALA A 124 6.84 -19.47 -8.20
N GLN A 125 5.89 -20.16 -7.53
CA GLN A 125 6.00 -21.61 -7.26
C GLN A 125 6.10 -22.47 -8.53
N HIS A 126 5.48 -22.02 -9.62
CA HIS A 126 5.49 -22.72 -10.92
C HIS A 126 6.55 -22.17 -11.89
N HIS A 127 7.42 -21.27 -11.42
CA HIS A 127 8.41 -20.56 -12.22
C HIS A 127 9.83 -20.66 -11.62
N GLU A 128 10.15 -21.81 -11.01
CA GLU A 128 11.48 -22.07 -10.41
C GLU A 128 11.91 -21.00 -9.39
N GLY A 129 10.95 -20.33 -8.72
CA GLY A 129 11.23 -19.24 -7.79
C GLY A 129 11.60 -17.91 -8.43
N SER A 130 11.38 -17.73 -9.74
CA SER A 130 11.61 -16.46 -10.43
C SER A 130 10.64 -15.38 -9.94
N LEU A 131 11.19 -14.36 -9.26
CA LEU A 131 10.42 -13.19 -8.83
C LEU A 131 9.83 -12.43 -10.01
N ILE A 132 10.53 -12.37 -11.15
CA ILE A 132 10.07 -11.65 -12.34
C ILE A 132 8.83 -12.32 -12.92
N GLU A 133 8.82 -13.65 -13.07
CA GLU A 133 7.64 -14.38 -13.55
C GLU A 133 6.51 -14.34 -12.52
N GLY A 134 6.82 -14.47 -11.22
CA GLY A 134 5.85 -14.29 -10.15
C GLY A 134 5.16 -12.92 -10.20
N LEU A 135 5.92 -11.85 -10.46
CA LEU A 135 5.37 -10.51 -10.64
C LEU A 135 4.52 -10.41 -11.90
N ARG A 136 4.89 -11.04 -13.01
CA ARG A 136 4.01 -11.06 -14.20
C ARG A 136 2.65 -11.70 -13.91
N GLY A 137 2.59 -12.61 -12.95
CA GLY A 137 1.35 -13.20 -12.40
C GLY A 137 0.66 -12.37 -11.31
N HIS A 138 1.19 -11.20 -10.93
CA HIS A 138 0.63 -10.39 -9.85
C HIS A 138 -0.81 -9.93 -10.18
N PRO A 139 -1.78 -10.09 -9.27
CA PRO A 139 -3.21 -9.87 -9.57
C PRO A 139 -3.57 -8.44 -10.04
N GLN A 140 -2.96 -7.40 -9.46
CA GLN A 140 -3.37 -6.01 -9.72
C GLN A 140 -2.28 -5.08 -10.25
N LEU A 141 -1.00 -5.35 -9.98
CA LEU A 141 0.09 -4.39 -10.22
C LEU A 141 0.19 -3.95 -11.70
N SER A 142 0.03 -4.87 -12.64
CA SER A 142 -0.03 -4.54 -14.08
C SER A 142 -1.16 -3.55 -14.40
N LYS A 143 -2.34 -3.72 -13.81
CA LYS A 143 -3.49 -2.81 -13.96
C LYS A 143 -3.22 -1.45 -13.34
N TRP A 144 -2.63 -1.41 -12.14
CA TRP A 144 -2.28 -0.16 -11.48
C TRP A 144 -1.25 0.65 -12.25
N LEU A 145 -0.20 0.00 -12.77
CA LEU A 145 0.80 0.63 -13.61
C LEU A 145 0.17 1.21 -14.88
N LYS A 146 -0.64 0.41 -15.59
CA LYS A 146 -1.32 0.83 -16.84
C LYS A 146 -2.27 2.01 -16.63
N ASN A 147 -3.02 2.00 -15.53
CA ASN A 147 -4.01 3.04 -15.23
C ASN A 147 -3.42 4.23 -14.45
N GLN A 148 -2.12 4.21 -14.15
CA GLN A 148 -1.45 5.22 -13.33
C GLN A 148 -2.16 5.43 -11.97
N TYR A 149 -2.63 4.33 -11.38
CA TYR A 149 -3.27 4.34 -10.08
C TYR A 149 -2.29 4.86 -9.01
N PRO A 150 -2.75 5.63 -7.99
CA PRO A 150 -1.86 6.11 -6.94
C PRO A 150 -1.29 4.93 -6.14
N ILE A 151 -0.03 4.61 -6.39
CA ILE A 151 0.70 3.56 -5.71
C ILE A 151 2.03 4.08 -5.18
N SER A 152 2.53 3.45 -4.14
CA SER A 152 3.92 3.51 -3.71
C SER A 152 4.54 2.11 -3.76
N ILE A 153 5.85 2.03 -4.02
CA ILE A 153 6.60 0.77 -4.03
C ILE A 153 7.41 0.71 -2.75
N ASN A 154 7.25 -0.39 -2.01
CA ASN A 154 7.82 -0.57 -0.68
C ASN A 154 8.41 -1.98 -0.54
N THR A 155 9.21 -2.19 0.50
CA THR A 155 9.86 -3.48 0.75
C THR A 155 9.08 -4.41 1.66
N ASP A 156 8.07 -3.88 2.37
CA ASP A 156 7.49 -4.55 3.54
C ASP A 156 8.64 -4.90 4.52
N ASP A 157 8.76 -6.16 4.92
CA ASP A 157 9.87 -6.67 5.72
C ASP A 157 11.17 -6.90 4.91
N SER A 158 11.92 -5.83 4.62
CA SER A 158 13.19 -5.89 3.85
C SER A 158 14.19 -6.95 4.34
N GLY A 159 14.27 -7.17 5.66
CA GLY A 159 15.14 -8.18 6.27
C GLY A 159 14.66 -9.62 6.10
N VAL A 160 13.34 -9.84 6.05
CA VAL A 160 12.74 -11.17 5.84
C VAL A 160 12.81 -11.56 4.37
N PHE A 161 12.48 -10.62 3.48
CA PHE A 161 12.43 -10.85 2.03
C PHE A 161 13.78 -10.65 1.33
N ASN A 162 14.81 -10.21 2.06
CA ASN A 162 16.16 -9.92 1.55
C ASN A 162 16.12 -9.03 0.29
N THR A 163 15.43 -7.90 0.42
CA THR A 163 15.18 -6.95 -0.66
C THR A 163 15.48 -5.51 -0.24
N THR A 164 15.60 -4.62 -1.21
CA THR A 164 15.81 -3.18 -1.01
C THR A 164 14.87 -2.41 -1.93
N LEU A 165 14.61 -1.14 -1.61
CA LEU A 165 13.76 -0.31 -2.48
C LEU A 165 14.27 -0.26 -3.93
N THR A 166 15.59 -0.15 -4.11
CA THR A 166 16.21 -0.21 -5.45
C THR A 166 15.90 -1.52 -6.18
N ARG A 167 15.93 -2.65 -5.47
CA ARG A 167 15.59 -3.96 -6.04
C ARG A 167 14.11 -4.04 -6.41
N GLU A 168 13.21 -3.55 -5.56
CA GLU A 168 11.77 -3.52 -5.87
C GLU A 168 11.50 -2.71 -7.15
N LEU A 169 12.10 -1.53 -7.28
CA LEU A 169 11.96 -0.70 -8.47
C LEU A 169 12.55 -1.36 -9.73
N LEU A 170 13.70 -2.04 -9.61
CA LEU A 170 14.30 -2.78 -10.73
C LEU A 170 13.39 -3.94 -11.19
N LEU A 171 12.80 -4.67 -10.24
CA LEU A 171 11.87 -5.76 -10.54
C LEU A 171 10.66 -5.27 -11.36
N LEU A 172 10.15 -4.06 -11.09
CA LEU A 172 9.09 -3.46 -11.91
C LEU A 172 9.54 -3.27 -13.37
N VAL A 173 10.76 -2.76 -13.58
CA VAL A 173 11.33 -2.57 -14.92
C VAL A 173 11.50 -3.91 -15.63
N GLU A 174 12.06 -4.92 -14.97
CA GLU A 174 12.32 -6.24 -15.56
C GLU A 174 11.03 -7.05 -15.83
N ALA A 175 10.04 -6.96 -14.94
CA ALA A 175 8.79 -7.71 -15.06
C ALA A 175 7.82 -7.10 -16.08
N TYR A 176 7.68 -5.77 -16.09
CA TYR A 176 6.65 -5.08 -16.87
C TYR A 176 7.18 -4.08 -17.91
N GLY A 177 8.49 -3.86 -18.00
CA GLY A 177 9.07 -2.87 -18.92
C GLY A 177 8.69 -1.44 -18.58
N VAL A 178 8.52 -1.13 -17.30
CA VAL A 178 8.16 0.23 -16.83
C VAL A 178 9.27 1.21 -17.19
N ASP A 179 8.91 2.35 -17.78
CA ASP A 179 9.86 3.38 -18.16
C ASP A 179 10.27 4.27 -16.97
N GLU A 180 11.38 5.00 -17.14
CA GLU A 180 11.90 5.94 -16.14
C GLU A 180 10.84 6.97 -15.74
N PHE A 181 10.06 7.47 -16.69
CA PHE A 181 9.01 8.46 -16.44
C PHE A 181 7.97 7.93 -15.45
N THR A 182 7.50 6.69 -15.64
CA THR A 182 6.54 6.06 -14.74
C THR A 182 7.13 5.80 -13.36
N ILE A 183 8.37 5.31 -13.28
CA ILE A 183 9.08 5.12 -12.01
C ILE A 183 9.22 6.46 -11.25
N ARG A 184 9.68 7.51 -11.92
CA ARG A 184 9.79 8.86 -11.36
C ARG A 184 8.44 9.37 -10.87
N LYS A 185 7.37 9.17 -11.64
CA LYS A 185 6.02 9.58 -11.27
C LYS A 185 5.52 8.84 -10.02
N ILE A 186 5.73 7.54 -9.91
CA ILE A 186 5.38 6.75 -8.72
C ILE A 186 6.10 7.30 -7.49
N ILE A 187 7.40 7.54 -7.60
CA ILE A 187 8.22 8.06 -6.49
C ILE A 187 7.81 9.48 -6.08
N LEU A 188 7.52 10.37 -7.04
CA LEU A 188 7.11 11.74 -6.73
C LEU A 188 5.68 11.79 -6.18
N ASN A 189 4.77 10.95 -6.68
CA ASN A 189 3.39 10.89 -6.21
C ASN A 189 3.30 10.30 -4.79
N SER A 190 4.21 9.40 -4.40
CA SER A 190 4.20 8.86 -3.03
C SER A 190 4.39 9.92 -1.95
N ILE A 191 5.02 11.06 -2.28
CA ILE A 191 5.14 12.23 -1.40
C ILE A 191 3.76 12.82 -1.06
N ASP A 192 2.79 12.76 -1.96
CA ASP A 192 1.43 13.24 -1.69
C ASP A 192 0.68 12.33 -0.72
N HIS A 193 1.15 11.10 -0.55
CA HIS A 193 0.53 10.05 0.25
C HIS A 193 1.23 9.85 1.60
N CYS A 194 2.38 10.49 1.84
CA CYS A 194 3.07 10.39 3.11
C CYS A 194 2.27 11.09 4.23
N PHE A 195 2.49 10.68 5.47
CA PHE A 195 1.81 11.27 6.64
C PHE A 195 2.52 12.52 7.16
N GLU A 196 3.05 13.34 6.25
CA GLU A 196 3.55 14.68 6.53
C GLU A 196 2.40 15.69 6.43
N GLN A 197 2.25 16.55 7.44
CA GLN A 197 1.20 17.55 7.50
C GLN A 197 1.61 18.89 6.90
N SER A 198 2.91 19.18 6.90
CA SER A 198 3.46 20.42 6.37
C SER A 198 3.60 20.38 4.85
N ASP A 199 2.84 21.24 4.18
CA ASP A 199 2.97 21.45 2.74
C ASP A 199 4.36 21.94 2.34
N ASP A 200 5.01 22.74 3.19
CA ASP A 200 6.37 23.21 2.95
C ASP A 200 7.38 22.06 2.99
N VAL A 201 7.25 21.13 3.93
CA VAL A 201 8.12 19.95 4.01
C VAL A 201 7.92 19.05 2.80
N ARG A 202 6.66 18.81 2.40
CA ARG A 202 6.36 18.04 1.17
C ARG A 202 6.89 18.71 -0.09
N PHE A 203 6.77 20.03 -0.19
CA PHE A 203 7.33 20.81 -1.29
C PHE A 203 8.84 20.67 -1.37
N VAL A 204 9.55 20.89 -0.26
CA VAL A 204 11.02 20.75 -0.21
C VAL A 204 11.46 19.33 -0.53
N LEU A 205 10.75 18.32 -0.02
CA LEU A 205 11.03 16.91 -0.33
C LEU A 205 10.87 16.64 -1.84
N ARG A 206 9.79 17.13 -2.45
CA ARG A 206 9.52 16.98 -3.89
C ARG A 206 10.57 17.64 -4.75
N GLU A 207 11.01 18.85 -4.39
CA GLU A 207 12.07 19.57 -5.10
C GLU A 207 13.40 18.81 -5.01
N ASN A 208 13.76 18.35 -3.81
CA ASN A 208 15.00 17.60 -3.59
C ASN A 208 15.01 16.29 -4.40
N VAL A 209 13.93 15.52 -4.37
CA VAL A 209 13.81 14.28 -5.14
C VAL A 209 13.85 14.56 -6.64
N SER A 210 13.14 15.59 -7.12
CA SER A 210 13.15 15.98 -8.53
C SER A 210 14.56 16.34 -9.02
N ARG A 211 15.32 17.09 -8.20
CA ARG A 211 16.72 17.44 -8.52
C ARG A 211 17.63 16.21 -8.60
N GLN A 212 17.42 15.20 -7.75
CA GLN A 212 18.19 13.96 -7.82
C GLN A 212 17.96 13.23 -9.15
N PHE A 213 16.71 13.18 -9.63
CA PHE A 213 16.43 12.61 -10.96
C PHE A 213 17.15 13.38 -12.07
N GLU A 214 17.09 14.71 -12.07
CA GLU A 214 17.78 15.54 -13.06
C GLU A 214 19.29 15.28 -13.07
N CYS A 215 19.92 15.17 -11.89
CA CYS A 215 21.33 14.83 -11.78
C CYS A 215 21.65 13.43 -12.35
N ILE A 216 20.78 12.44 -12.11
CA ILE A 216 20.97 11.08 -12.63
C ILE A 216 20.85 11.07 -14.16
N THR A 217 19.81 11.69 -14.72
CA THR A 217 19.60 11.75 -16.17
C THR A 217 20.77 12.44 -16.87
N MET A 218 21.24 13.59 -16.34
CA MET A 218 22.40 14.30 -16.91
C MET A 218 23.69 13.47 -16.89
N CYS A 219 23.90 12.62 -15.89
CA CYS A 219 25.07 11.74 -15.81
C CYS A 219 25.01 10.58 -16.82
N LEU A 220 23.83 10.20 -17.32
CA LEU A 220 23.67 9.12 -18.30
C LEU A 220 23.82 9.60 -19.75
N ASP A 221 23.58 10.89 -19.99
CA ASP A 221 23.75 11.54 -21.30
C ASP A 221 25.22 11.92 -21.62
N HIS A 222 26.16 11.61 -20.70
CA HIS A 222 27.60 11.87 -20.81
C HIS A 222 28.42 10.58 -20.79
#